data_AF-Q7UNS5-F1
#
_entry.id   AF-Q7UNS5-F1
#
_cell.length_a   1.000
_cell.length_b   1.000
_cell.length_c   1.000
_cell.angle_alpha   90.00
_cell.angle_beta   90.00
_cell.angle_gamma   90.00
#
_symmetry.space_group_name_H-M   'P 1'
#
loop_
_entity.id
_entity.type
_entity.pdbx_description
1 polymer ?
#
loop_
_entity_poly.entity_id
_entity_poly.type
_entity_poly.pdbx_seq_one_letter_code
_entity_poly.pdbx_strand_id
1 'polypeptide(L)'
;MSSPMKSIVYVVAALAAVGIMVAISATPDRAPETETAPAASVVATPEIMAEAGTMTLEVPEMHCQFACFPRVQETLEKNDAVSEVALVDQPDPNALTVKKVVVKYDAGFDVSSALAALQEQGFTSAQKVQ
;
A
#
# COMPACT_ATOMS: atom_id res chain seq x y z
N MET A 1 31.36 24.60 -44.97
CA MET A 1 31.55 24.76 -43.50
C MET A 1 30.86 23.57 -42.83
N SER A 2 31.55 22.49 -42.44
CA SER A 2 32.61 22.39 -41.41
C SER A 2 32.22 23.12 -40.13
N SER A 3 31.73 22.42 -39.11
CA SER A 3 32.64 21.82 -38.13
C SER A 3 31.93 21.02 -37.00
N PRO A 4 32.66 20.13 -36.31
CA PRO A 4 32.15 18.93 -35.63
C PRO A 4 32.49 18.90 -34.13
N MET A 5 31.52 18.62 -33.24
CA MET A 5 31.78 18.34 -31.81
C MET A 5 30.80 17.29 -31.26
N LYS A 6 30.74 16.13 -31.91
CA LYS A 6 29.90 14.97 -31.54
C LYS A 6 30.69 13.73 -31.12
N SER A 7 31.99 13.84 -30.89
CA SER A 7 32.88 12.67 -31.02
C SER A 7 33.52 12.11 -29.75
N ILE A 8 33.27 12.66 -28.54
CA ILE A 8 34.03 12.24 -27.34
C ILE A 8 33.17 11.59 -26.24
N VAL A 9 31.84 11.69 -26.29
CA VAL A 9 30.96 11.16 -25.21
C VAL A 9 30.61 9.67 -25.40
N TYR A 10 30.84 9.09 -26.58
CA TYR A 10 30.37 7.72 -26.90
C TYR A 10 31.36 6.58 -26.59
N VAL A 11 32.48 6.83 -25.92
CA VAL A 11 33.51 5.78 -25.68
C VAL A 11 33.37 5.08 -24.32
N VAL A 12 32.58 5.61 -23.37
CA VAL A 12 32.42 4.98 -22.03
C VAL A 12 31.29 3.94 -22.00
N ALA A 13 30.44 3.88 -23.04
CA ALA A 13 29.30 2.96 -23.10
C ALA A 13 29.62 1.55 -23.64
N ALA A 14 30.87 1.27 -24.05
CA ALA A 14 31.22 0.04 -24.78
C ALA A 14 31.89 -1.06 -23.93
N LEU A 15 32.13 -0.86 -22.63
CA LEU A 15 32.90 -1.82 -21.80
C LEU A 15 32.10 -2.45 -20.63
N ALA A 16 30.77 -2.32 -20.60
CA ALA A 16 29.93 -2.99 -19.59
C ALA A 16 29.22 -4.27 -20.12
N ALA A 17 29.29 -4.55 -21.43
CA ALA A 17 28.48 -5.58 -22.08
C ALA A 17 29.21 -6.92 -22.39
N VAL A 18 30.39 -7.16 -21.79
CA VAL A 18 31.15 -8.42 -21.94
C VAL A 18 31.17 -9.25 -20.65
N GLY A 19 30.49 -8.79 -19.58
CA GLY A 19 30.37 -9.55 -18.32
C GLY A 19 29.18 -10.52 -18.25
N ILE A 20 28.18 -10.37 -19.13
CA ILE A 20 26.90 -11.12 -19.03
C ILE A 20 26.95 -12.45 -19.81
N MET A 21 27.91 -12.63 -20.73
CA MET A 21 27.97 -13.78 -21.66
C MET A 21 28.57 -15.07 -21.08
N VAL A 22 29.11 -15.09 -19.85
CA VAL A 22 29.77 -16.30 -19.31
C VAL A 22 28.92 -17.03 -18.24
N ALA A 23 27.86 -16.41 -17.72
CA ALA A 23 27.00 -17.03 -16.71
C ALA A 23 25.94 -18.01 -17.27
N ILE A 24 25.81 -18.12 -18.60
CA ILE A 24 24.72 -18.86 -19.26
C ILE A 24 25.14 -20.26 -19.77
N SER A 25 26.32 -20.75 -19.41
CA SER A 25 26.86 -22.02 -19.96
C SER A 25 26.77 -23.22 -19.03
N ALA A 26 26.10 -23.11 -17.89
CA ALA A 26 26.04 -24.17 -16.88
C ALA A 26 24.62 -24.46 -16.37
N THR A 27 23.69 -24.82 -17.25
CA THR A 27 22.55 -25.66 -16.84
C THR A 27 22.12 -26.60 -17.97
N PRO A 28 22.00 -27.92 -17.70
CA PRO A 28 21.51 -28.89 -18.67
C PRO A 28 19.98 -28.82 -18.80
N ASP A 29 19.52 -29.02 -20.03
CA ASP A 29 18.27 -29.65 -20.47
C ASP A 29 17.13 -29.79 -19.42
N ARG A 30 16.07 -28.99 -19.56
CA ARG A 30 14.74 -29.36 -19.04
C ARG A 30 13.62 -28.81 -19.93
N ALA A 31 12.75 -29.73 -20.33
CA ALA A 31 11.54 -29.61 -21.13
C ALA A 31 10.55 -28.50 -20.66
N PRO A 32 9.61 -28.07 -21.51
CA PRO A 32 8.62 -27.05 -21.13
C PRO A 32 7.53 -27.68 -20.25
N GLU A 33 7.62 -27.47 -18.94
CA GLU A 33 6.50 -27.67 -18.03
C GLU A 33 5.81 -26.32 -17.82
N THR A 34 4.55 -26.24 -18.26
CA THR A 34 3.58 -25.24 -17.83
C THR A 34 3.41 -25.37 -16.31
N GLU A 35 4.24 -24.67 -15.56
CA GLU A 35 4.09 -24.46 -14.13
C GLU A 35 3.54 -23.05 -13.93
N THR A 36 2.21 -22.92 -14.02
CA THR A 36 1.54 -21.73 -13.48
C THR A 36 1.73 -21.77 -11.98
N ALA A 37 2.62 -20.89 -11.53
CA ALA A 37 3.11 -20.68 -10.18
C ALA A 37 2.04 -20.86 -9.09
N PRO A 38 2.42 -21.39 -7.91
CA PRO A 38 1.54 -21.33 -6.76
C PRO A 38 1.25 -19.86 -6.49
N ALA A 39 -0.03 -19.50 -6.47
CA ALA A 39 -0.46 -18.26 -5.84
C ALA A 39 0.08 -18.30 -4.41
N ALA A 40 1.16 -17.56 -4.17
CA ALA A 40 1.64 -17.30 -2.83
C ALA A 40 0.52 -16.51 -2.16
N SER A 41 -0.36 -17.22 -1.46
CA SER A 41 -1.22 -16.63 -0.44
C SER A 41 -0.28 -15.96 0.54
N VAL A 42 -0.14 -14.63 0.39
CA VAL A 42 0.47 -13.79 1.40
C VAL A 42 -0.46 -13.91 2.59
N VAL A 43 -0.12 -14.80 3.51
CA VAL A 43 -0.74 -14.82 4.83
C VAL A 43 -0.35 -13.50 5.44
N ALA A 44 -1.25 -12.51 5.34
CA ALA A 44 -1.12 -11.25 6.04
C ALA A 44 -0.98 -11.62 7.51
N THR A 45 0.21 -11.41 8.06
CA THR A 45 0.41 -11.60 9.49
C THR A 45 -0.50 -10.56 10.16
N PRO A 46 -1.43 -10.98 11.02
CA PRO A 46 -2.36 -10.05 11.63
C PRO A 46 -1.57 -9.00 12.40
N GLU A 47 -1.75 -7.74 12.04
CA GLU A 47 -1.07 -6.62 12.69
C GLU A 47 -1.88 -6.23 13.93
N ILE A 48 -1.62 -6.93 15.03
CA ILE A 48 -2.26 -6.69 16.33
C ILE A 48 -1.47 -5.64 17.12
N MET A 49 -2.15 -4.60 17.58
CA MET A 49 -1.56 -3.56 18.42
C MET A 49 -1.37 -4.07 19.86
N ALA A 50 -0.15 -4.02 20.37
CA ALA A 50 0.17 -4.49 21.73
C ALA A 50 -0.27 -3.53 22.84
N GLU A 51 -0.36 -2.23 22.53
CA GLU A 51 -0.69 -1.17 23.48
C GLU A 51 -1.82 -0.29 22.91
N ALA A 52 -2.55 0.38 23.80
CA ALA A 52 -3.52 1.38 23.41
C ALA A 52 -2.84 2.59 22.75
N GLY A 53 -3.52 3.23 21.81
CA GLY A 53 -2.92 4.32 21.08
C GLY A 53 -3.86 5.02 20.11
N THR A 54 -3.26 5.68 19.14
CA THR A 54 -3.97 6.40 18.10
C THR A 54 -3.22 6.21 16.79
N MET A 55 -3.96 5.93 15.73
CA MET A 55 -3.40 5.80 14.38
C MET A 55 -4.24 6.56 13.39
N THR A 56 -3.62 6.92 12.27
CA THR A 56 -4.33 7.54 11.15
C THR A 56 -4.49 6.51 10.05
N LEU A 57 -5.70 6.41 9.52
CA LEU A 57 -6.00 5.65 8.32
C LEU A 57 -6.34 6.62 7.18
N GLU A 58 -5.81 6.36 6.00
CA GLU A 58 -6.23 7.01 4.77
C GLU A 58 -7.34 6.18 4.12
N VAL A 59 -8.42 6.84 3.69
CA VAL A 59 -9.61 6.21 3.10
C VAL A 59 -9.96 6.93 1.79
N PRO A 60 -9.26 6.66 0.68
CA PRO A 60 -9.37 7.44 -0.56
C PRO A 60 -10.77 7.46 -1.19
N GLU A 61 -11.57 6.41 -0.97
CA GLU A 61 -12.95 6.31 -1.49
C GLU A 61 -13.98 7.02 -0.59
N MET A 62 -13.57 7.60 0.54
CA MET A 62 -14.45 8.42 1.37
C MET A 62 -14.63 9.79 0.70
N HIS A 63 -15.70 9.94 -0.07
CA HIS A 63 -15.97 11.16 -0.85
C HIS A 63 -16.90 12.17 -0.15
N CYS A 64 -17.45 11.84 1.02
CA CYS A 64 -18.51 12.61 1.63
C CYS A 64 -18.53 12.52 3.17
N GLN A 65 -18.72 13.64 3.87
CA GLN A 65 -18.73 13.68 5.34
C GLN A 65 -20.01 13.10 5.95
N PHE A 66 -21.16 13.25 5.27
CA PHE A 66 -22.46 12.92 5.88
C PHE A 66 -22.93 11.49 5.64
N ALA A 67 -22.28 10.73 4.76
CA ALA A 67 -22.67 9.35 4.46
C ALA A 67 -21.46 8.39 4.39
N CYS A 68 -20.34 8.82 3.84
CA CYS A 68 -19.16 7.98 3.69
C CYS A 68 -18.42 7.87 5.03
N PHE A 69 -18.19 8.99 5.71
CA PHE A 69 -17.55 8.97 7.04
C PHE A 69 -18.35 8.19 8.10
N PRO A 70 -19.68 8.37 8.27
CA PRO A 70 -20.46 7.55 9.20
C PRO A 70 -20.32 6.06 8.94
N ARG A 71 -20.28 5.64 7.67
CA ARG A 71 -20.04 4.24 7.32
C ARG A 71 -18.65 3.74 7.70
N VAL A 72 -17.62 4.55 7.50
CA VAL A 72 -16.24 4.23 7.94
C VAL A 72 -16.19 4.11 9.46
N GLN A 73 -16.75 5.10 10.17
CA GLN A 73 -16.83 5.14 11.62
C GLN A 73 -17.57 3.92 12.19
N GLU A 74 -18.80 3.67 11.75
CA GLU A 74 -19.61 2.51 12.17
C GLU A 74 -18.93 1.18 11.87
N THR A 75 -18.13 1.09 10.80
CA THR A 75 -17.41 -0.14 10.45
C THR A 75 -16.25 -0.40 11.40
N LEU A 76 -15.51 0.65 11.75
CA LEU A 76 -14.37 0.57 12.65
C LEU A 76 -14.80 0.41 14.11
N GLU A 77 -15.84 1.12 14.54
CA GLU A 77 -16.38 1.08 15.92
C GLU A 77 -17.16 -0.20 16.24
N LYS A 78 -17.41 -1.07 15.26
CA LYS A 78 -17.86 -2.46 15.52
C LYS A 78 -16.78 -3.32 16.15
N ASN A 79 -15.52 -2.91 16.07
CA ASN A 79 -14.44 -3.58 16.77
C ASN A 79 -14.41 -3.08 18.22
N ASP A 80 -14.57 -3.98 19.18
CA ASP A 80 -14.60 -3.63 20.61
C ASP A 80 -13.32 -2.95 21.12
N ALA A 81 -12.19 -3.10 20.41
CA ALA A 81 -10.94 -2.43 20.74
C ALA A 81 -10.83 -1.01 20.15
N VAL A 82 -11.83 -0.51 19.43
CA VAL A 82 -11.88 0.87 18.91
C VAL A 82 -12.77 1.70 19.82
N SER A 83 -12.19 2.72 20.44
CA SER A 83 -12.91 3.58 21.38
C SER A 83 -13.43 4.87 20.74
N GLU A 84 -12.82 5.33 19.64
CA GLU A 84 -13.25 6.54 18.92
C GLU A 84 -12.71 6.56 17.48
N VAL A 85 -13.53 7.01 16.54
CA VAL A 85 -13.10 7.35 15.18
C VAL A 85 -13.52 8.76 14.82
N ALA A 86 -12.57 9.58 14.38
CA ALA A 86 -12.80 10.98 14.00
C ALA A 86 -12.20 11.30 12.63
N LEU A 87 -12.73 12.29 11.93
CA LEU A 87 -12.03 12.90 10.80
C LEU A 87 -10.79 13.63 11.30
N VAL A 88 -9.71 13.60 10.51
CA VAL A 88 -8.62 14.56 10.71
C VAL A 88 -9.14 15.99 10.46
N ASP A 89 -8.40 16.98 10.98
CA ASP A 89 -8.70 18.39 10.77
C ASP A 89 -8.88 18.72 9.29
N GLN A 90 -10.00 19.37 8.96
CA GLN A 90 -10.33 19.75 7.60
C GLN A 90 -10.11 21.26 7.43
N PRO A 91 -9.47 21.70 6.33
CA PRO A 91 -9.30 23.13 6.05
C PRO A 91 -10.64 23.85 5.82
N ASP A 92 -11.67 23.13 5.36
CA ASP A 92 -13.05 23.62 5.27
C ASP A 92 -13.98 22.66 6.03
N PRO A 93 -14.77 23.13 7.01
CA PRO A 93 -15.60 22.26 7.84
C PRO A 93 -16.78 21.62 7.09
N ASN A 94 -17.14 22.13 5.90
CA ASN A 94 -18.24 21.63 5.08
C ASN A 94 -17.75 20.78 3.89
N ALA A 95 -16.44 20.54 3.76
CA ALA A 95 -15.86 19.77 2.67
C ALA A 95 -14.90 18.69 3.17
N LEU A 96 -15.02 17.48 2.61
CA LEU A 96 -14.06 16.41 2.85
C LEU A 96 -12.91 16.49 1.86
N THR A 97 -11.85 17.20 2.23
CA THR A 97 -10.66 17.37 1.39
C THR A 97 -9.53 16.44 1.84
N VAL A 98 -9.38 16.24 3.15
CA VAL A 98 -8.41 15.31 3.71
C VAL A 98 -9.12 14.01 4.04
N LYS A 99 -8.92 13.00 3.19
CA LYS A 99 -9.58 11.69 3.28
C LYS A 99 -8.89 10.77 4.28
N LYS A 100 -8.74 11.25 5.51
CA LYS A 100 -8.10 10.52 6.59
C LYS A 100 -8.97 10.54 7.83
N VAL A 101 -8.91 9.44 8.57
CA VAL A 101 -9.55 9.30 9.88
C VAL A 101 -8.49 8.99 10.92
N VAL A 102 -8.71 9.51 12.12
CA VAL A 102 -7.95 9.18 13.32
C VAL A 102 -8.76 8.12 14.07
N VAL A 103 -8.11 7.00 14.39
CA VAL A 103 -8.68 5.88 15.14
C VAL A 103 -7.97 5.81 16.47
N LYS A 104 -8.73 5.95 17.56
CA LYS A 104 -8.27 5.68 18.91
C LYS A 104 -8.64 4.25 19.28
N TYR A 105 -7.68 3.51 19.79
CA TYR A 105 -7.83 2.08 20.01
C TYR A 105 -7.13 1.64 21.30
N ASP A 106 -7.60 0.51 21.81
CA ASP A 106 -7.05 -0.22 22.94
C ASP A 106 -6.11 -1.34 22.49
N ALA A 107 -5.39 -1.94 23.45
CA ALA A 107 -4.55 -3.11 23.18
C ALA A 107 -5.39 -4.27 22.62
N GLY A 108 -4.85 -5.00 21.65
CA GLY A 108 -5.53 -6.09 20.95
C GLY A 108 -6.25 -5.66 19.67
N PHE A 109 -6.22 -4.37 19.30
CA PHE A 109 -6.78 -3.93 18.02
C PHE A 109 -6.08 -4.57 16.82
N ASP A 110 -6.85 -5.29 16.00
CA ASP A 110 -6.41 -5.93 14.76
C ASP A 110 -6.61 -4.99 13.56
N VAL A 111 -5.50 -4.40 13.11
CA VAL A 111 -5.52 -3.46 11.98
C VAL A 111 -5.90 -4.16 10.68
N SER A 112 -5.44 -5.40 10.47
CA SER A 112 -5.71 -6.17 9.26
C SER A 112 -7.19 -6.48 9.11
N SER A 113 -7.83 -6.90 10.20
CA SER A 113 -9.28 -7.15 10.26
C SER A 113 -10.08 -5.87 10.03
N ALA A 114 -9.68 -4.76 10.66
CA ALA A 114 -10.33 -3.46 10.47
C ALA A 114 -10.27 -2.98 9.02
N LEU A 115 -9.11 -3.11 8.36
CA LEU A 115 -8.97 -2.77 6.94
C LEU A 115 -9.80 -3.71 6.06
N ALA A 116 -9.82 -5.01 6.33
CA ALA A 116 -10.66 -5.96 5.59
C ALA A 116 -12.16 -5.59 5.70
N ALA A 117 -12.64 -5.23 6.89
CA ALA A 117 -14.01 -4.79 7.10
C ALA A 117 -14.34 -3.51 6.29
N LEU A 118 -13.40 -2.56 6.20
CA LEU A 118 -13.55 -1.38 5.35
C LEU A 118 -13.60 -1.74 3.86
N GLN A 119 -12.79 -2.70 3.41
CA GLN A 119 -12.80 -3.17 2.03
C GLN A 119 -14.16 -3.81 1.66
N GLU A 120 -14.77 -4.58 2.56
CA GLU A 120 -16.12 -5.14 2.37
C GLU A 120 -17.21 -4.08 2.22
N GLN A 121 -17.01 -2.88 2.78
CA GLN A 121 -17.91 -1.73 2.59
C GLN A 121 -17.63 -0.92 1.31
N GLY A 122 -16.64 -1.33 0.52
CA GLY A 122 -16.24 -0.65 -0.72
C GLY A 122 -15.16 0.42 -0.54
N PHE A 123 -14.47 0.46 0.61
CA PHE A 123 -13.28 1.28 0.83
C PHE A 123 -12.01 0.44 0.59
N THR A 124 -11.85 0.00 -0.65
CA THR A 124 -10.85 -1.00 -1.07
C THR A 124 -9.40 -0.53 -0.92
N SER A 125 -9.18 0.78 -0.99
CA SER A 125 -7.86 1.43 -0.90
C SER A 125 -7.58 1.98 0.50
N ALA A 126 -8.38 1.60 1.51
CA ALA A 126 -8.13 1.98 2.89
C ALA A 126 -6.78 1.41 3.39
N GLN A 127 -5.98 2.25 4.05
CA GLN A 127 -4.65 1.87 4.51
C GLN A 127 -4.20 2.68 5.73
N LYS A 128 -3.35 2.09 6.54
CA LYS A 128 -2.64 2.80 7.63
C LYS A 128 -1.59 3.73 7.04
N VAL A 129 -1.52 4.95 7.57
CA VAL A 129 -0.46 5.92 7.25
C VAL A 129 0.46 6.08 8.46
N GLN A 130 1.77 6.09 8.20
CA GLN A 130 2.83 6.27 9.20
C GLN A 130 3.10 7.75 9.49
#